data_AF-A0A923B6X4-F1
#
_entry.id   AF-A0A923B6X4-F1
#
_cell.length_a   1.000
_cell.length_b   1.000
_cell.length_c   1.000
_cell.angle_alpha   90.00
_cell.angle_beta   90.00
_cell.angle_gamma   90.00
#
_symmetry.space_group_name_H-M   'P 1'
#
loop_
_entity.id
_entity.type
_entity.pdbx_description
1 polymer ?
#
loop_
_entity_poly.entity_id
_entity_poly.type
_entity_poly.pdbx_seq_one_letter_code
_entity_poly.pdbx_strand_id
1 'polypeptide(L)'
;MDHRGCGHRPPLRQLVASRQLQGRTADAEADRPLRPRICARQPAADPCQSRPQGKRRARPQGSASQLALADGRMLLDPGAGSKWLAVGSNNWAVAPSRSASGASVVVNDPYLDARALPGSWHPVGLHAPGIKAIGVALPGVPGLVIGRTGDVAFGVTNAYGDGQDLFIEAEAPGQPGHYLEDGAAVPFGTLTETIRVRDKDAPGGFRTETLTIRTTRRGPIVAEGLAGGKLLSLRTAAAEIAPGGGLGIDQLLTARNVAEVDKAVQAMDVFYFNYVFGDKQGGIGHRASGRIPLRATGHGAWPTPASAQDNWIGTLPPSAMPGQISPARGWVGTANHDTRPDSLGQYYTSYASPDYRYSRMSEVLDKASKMTTGDQLALMLDTQNLQAPRLLPAMIAALESVSEQADLARILAAWDGRDKADAAAPLIYHRLYQQIAFETFVDEMGEPLAMDYLKQWYVWQERFDRLVATPDAPWFDDTRTPARETLPDLILTGPH
;
A
#
# COMPACT_ATOMS: atom_id res chain seq x y z
N MET A 1 14.24 -35.40 -59.93
CA MET A 1 14.43 -33.93 -59.97
C MET A 1 13.69 -33.35 -58.77
N ASP A 2 14.25 -32.53 -57.89
CA ASP A 2 15.61 -32.38 -57.40
C ASP A 2 15.51 -31.63 -56.06
N HIS A 3 16.42 -31.96 -55.14
CA HIS A 3 16.88 -31.29 -53.92
C HIS A 3 16.09 -30.22 -53.10
N ARG A 4 15.87 -30.60 -51.82
CA ARG A 4 16.27 -29.96 -50.52
C ARG A 4 16.44 -28.43 -50.39
N GLY A 5 16.01 -27.90 -49.23
CA GLY A 5 16.63 -26.72 -48.62
C GLY A 5 15.94 -26.15 -47.37
N CYS A 6 16.26 -26.70 -46.19
CA CYS A 6 15.98 -26.07 -44.89
C CYS A 6 16.90 -24.85 -44.67
N GLY A 7 16.34 -23.73 -44.20
CA GLY A 7 17.10 -22.54 -43.81
C GLY A 7 17.02 -22.27 -42.31
N HIS A 8 18.10 -22.57 -41.59
CA HIS A 8 18.36 -22.10 -40.23
C HIS A 8 18.65 -20.59 -40.22
N ARG A 9 18.02 -19.84 -39.31
CA ARG A 9 18.44 -18.48 -38.93
C ARG A 9 19.33 -18.55 -37.68
N PRO A 10 20.50 -17.89 -37.66
CA PRO A 10 21.34 -17.81 -36.45
C PRO A 10 20.85 -16.69 -35.50
N PRO A 11 21.14 -16.79 -34.19
CA PRO A 11 20.80 -15.73 -33.24
C PRO A 11 21.79 -14.55 -33.32
N LEU A 12 21.26 -13.33 -33.21
CA LEU A 12 22.03 -12.08 -33.14
C LEU A 12 22.88 -12.05 -31.87
N ARG A 13 24.21 -11.91 -32.03
CA ARG A 13 25.14 -11.55 -30.95
C ARG A 13 24.99 -10.07 -30.62
N GLN A 14 24.69 -9.74 -29.36
CA GLN A 14 24.82 -8.38 -28.83
C GLN A 14 26.31 -8.01 -28.70
N LEU A 15 26.71 -6.94 -29.40
CA LEU A 15 27.99 -6.27 -29.21
C LEU A 15 27.87 -5.31 -28.02
N VAL A 16 28.48 -5.65 -26.89
CA VAL A 16 28.71 -4.72 -25.77
C VAL A 16 30.01 -3.97 -26.06
N ALA A 17 29.90 -2.71 -26.48
CA ALA A 17 31.04 -1.81 -26.59
C ALA A 17 31.21 -1.04 -25.27
N SER A 18 32.18 -1.46 -24.46
CA SER A 18 32.66 -0.73 -23.28
C SER A 18 33.61 0.39 -23.73
N ARG A 19 33.20 1.65 -23.61
CA ARG A 19 34.13 2.79 -23.69
C ARG A 19 34.57 3.19 -22.29
N GLN A 20 35.84 2.88 -21.99
CA GLN A 20 36.61 3.53 -20.93
C GLN A 20 36.84 5.00 -21.30
N LEU A 21 36.58 5.91 -20.37
CA LEU A 21 37.09 7.28 -20.41
C LEU A 21 38.13 7.41 -19.29
N GLN A 22 39.41 7.46 -19.69
CA GLN A 22 40.52 7.89 -18.85
C GLN A 22 40.54 9.42 -18.75
N GLY A 23 40.84 9.90 -17.55
CA GLY A 23 40.60 11.28 -17.13
C GLY A 23 41.63 12.33 -17.54
N ARG A 24 41.42 13.54 -17.03
CA ARG A 24 42.44 14.56 -16.80
C ARG A 24 42.16 15.30 -15.50
N THR A 25 43.19 15.34 -14.69
CA THR A 25 43.34 16.08 -13.43
C THR A 25 43.63 17.56 -13.70
N ALA A 26 43.21 18.42 -12.78
CA ALA A 26 43.84 19.72 -12.51
C ALA A 26 43.71 20.00 -11.01
N ASP A 27 44.85 20.26 -10.36
CA ASP A 27 45.03 20.49 -8.93
C ASP A 27 44.88 21.97 -8.52
N ALA A 28 44.78 22.15 -7.18
CA ALA A 28 45.01 23.33 -6.33
C ALA A 28 43.85 24.34 -6.17
N GLU A 29 43.51 24.87 -4.97
CA GLU A 29 44.05 24.76 -3.60
C GLU A 29 43.02 25.32 -2.58
N ALA A 30 42.93 24.68 -1.40
CA ALA A 30 42.64 25.22 -0.04
C ALA A 30 41.30 25.99 0.24
N ASP A 31 40.64 25.91 1.41
CA ASP A 31 41.12 25.67 2.78
C ASP A 31 39.96 25.21 3.73
N ARG A 32 40.29 24.37 4.72
CA ARG A 32 39.61 24.00 6.00
C ARG A 32 38.22 23.33 6.06
N PRO A 33 38.13 22.16 6.75
CA PRO A 33 36.93 21.71 7.45
C PRO A 33 37.06 21.73 8.98
N LEU A 34 35.99 22.20 9.63
CA LEU A 34 35.75 22.12 11.07
C LEU A 34 35.52 20.66 11.51
N ARG A 35 36.23 20.22 12.56
CA ARG A 35 36.02 18.92 13.21
C ARG A 35 35.01 19.04 14.36
N PRO A 36 34.09 18.08 14.54
CA PRO A 36 33.57 17.73 15.85
C PRO A 36 34.30 16.49 16.40
N ARG A 37 34.68 16.56 17.67
CA ARG A 37 35.26 15.47 18.45
C ARG A 37 34.19 14.41 18.73
N ILE A 38 34.48 13.14 18.39
CA ILE A 38 33.75 11.97 18.90
C ILE A 38 34.70 11.23 19.84
N CYS A 39 34.33 11.15 21.12
CA CYS A 39 35.01 10.33 22.11
C CYS A 39 34.71 8.85 21.86
N ALA A 40 35.75 8.07 21.60
CA ALA A 40 35.69 6.61 21.56
C ALA A 40 35.63 6.05 22.99
N ARG A 41 34.68 5.14 23.26
CA ARG A 41 34.77 4.16 24.34
C ARG A 41 34.71 2.76 23.71
N GLN A 42 35.72 1.95 24.02
CA GLN A 42 35.85 0.55 23.61
C GLN A 42 34.77 -0.33 24.26
N PRO A 43 34.34 -1.44 23.63
CA PRO A 43 33.55 -2.47 24.27
C PRO A 43 34.44 -3.53 24.93
N ALA A 44 34.15 -3.86 26.19
CA ALA A 44 34.64 -5.08 26.84
C ALA A 44 33.61 -6.19 26.64
N ALA A 45 34.11 -7.38 26.28
CA ALA A 45 33.37 -8.62 26.16
C ALA A 45 33.16 -9.27 27.54
N ASP A 46 32.01 -9.92 27.77
CA ASP A 46 31.88 -11.24 28.42
C ASP A 46 30.41 -11.73 28.51
N PRO A 47 30.12 -13.02 28.86
CA PRO A 47 29.51 -13.94 27.90
C PRO A 47 28.07 -14.38 28.22
N CYS A 48 27.52 -15.13 27.25
CA CYS A 48 26.28 -15.89 27.25
C CYS A 48 26.03 -16.67 28.56
N GLN A 49 24.90 -16.39 29.24
CA GLN A 49 24.27 -17.32 30.18
C GLN A 49 22.79 -17.46 29.85
N SER A 50 22.39 -18.72 29.63
CA SER A 50 21.01 -19.18 29.45
C SER A 50 20.15 -18.89 30.69
N ARG A 51 18.96 -18.34 30.50
CA ARG A 51 17.93 -18.22 31.55
C ARG A 51 16.84 -19.29 31.38
N PRO A 52 16.32 -19.91 32.45
CA PRO A 52 15.29 -20.93 32.36
C PRO A 52 13.91 -20.31 32.10
N GLN A 53 13.06 -21.02 31.36
CA GLN A 53 11.64 -20.72 31.21
C GLN A 53 10.93 -20.80 32.57
N GLY A 54 10.54 -19.63 33.10
CA GLY A 54 9.72 -19.52 34.30
C GLY A 54 8.23 -19.62 33.97
N LYS A 55 7.52 -20.53 34.64
CA LYS A 55 6.06 -20.66 34.63
C LYS A 55 5.40 -19.31 35.01
N ARG A 56 4.52 -18.77 34.15
CA ARG A 56 3.65 -17.62 34.49
C ARG A 56 2.73 -18.03 35.65
N ARG A 57 2.74 -17.26 36.75
CA ARG A 57 1.81 -17.40 37.87
C ARG A 57 0.43 -16.85 37.48
N ALA A 58 -0.63 -17.55 37.87
CA ALA A 58 -2.00 -17.04 37.82
C ALA A 58 -2.15 -15.75 38.65
N ARG A 59 -2.91 -14.78 38.14
CA ARG A 59 -3.14 -13.45 38.74
C ARG A 59 -4.35 -13.50 39.70
N PRO A 60 -4.39 -12.71 40.80
CA PRO A 60 -5.61 -12.49 41.57
C PRO A 60 -6.56 -11.58 40.79
N GLN A 61 -7.85 -11.87 40.82
CA GLN A 61 -8.91 -10.99 40.33
C GLN A 61 -8.92 -9.68 41.16
N GLY A 62 -8.87 -8.51 40.49
CA GLY A 62 -9.31 -7.24 41.11
C GLY A 62 -8.26 -6.15 41.41
N SER A 63 -7.26 -5.89 40.56
CA SER A 63 -6.59 -4.57 40.57
C SER A 63 -6.64 -3.94 39.20
N ALA A 64 -7.45 -2.88 39.05
CA ALA A 64 -7.45 -2.04 37.86
C ALA A 64 -6.03 -1.52 37.62
N SER A 65 -5.45 -1.91 36.49
CA SER A 65 -4.12 -1.45 36.10
C SER A 65 -4.27 0.02 35.69
N GLN A 66 -3.43 0.93 36.18
CA GLN A 66 -3.32 2.23 35.51
C GLN A 66 -2.94 1.94 34.05
N LEU A 67 -3.74 2.41 33.09
CA LEU A 67 -3.41 2.33 31.67
C LEU A 67 -2.04 2.98 31.45
N ALA A 68 -1.01 2.15 31.29
CA ALA A 68 0.35 2.58 31.07
C ALA A 68 0.51 3.06 29.62
N LEU A 69 -0.07 4.23 29.30
CA LEU A 69 0.05 4.86 27.98
C LEU A 69 1.51 5.15 27.59
N ALA A 70 2.43 5.15 28.57
CA ALA A 70 3.86 5.41 28.43
C ALA A 70 4.73 4.17 28.19
N ASP A 71 4.21 2.94 28.34
CA ASP A 71 5.02 1.74 28.09
C ASP A 71 5.21 1.55 26.59
N GLY A 72 6.40 1.91 26.10
CA GLY A 72 6.76 1.94 24.68
C GLY A 72 6.83 0.56 23.99
N ARG A 73 6.40 -0.52 24.65
CA ARG A 73 6.34 -1.88 24.08
C ARG A 73 5.08 -2.13 23.25
N MET A 74 3.95 -1.52 23.63
CA MET A 74 2.71 -1.47 22.85
C MET A 74 2.48 -0.10 22.23
N LEU A 75 3.54 0.69 22.07
CA LEU A 75 3.62 1.44 20.84
C LEU A 75 3.56 0.39 19.71
N LEU A 76 2.36 0.16 19.15
CA LEU A 76 2.24 -0.05 17.70
C LEU A 76 2.83 1.21 17.09
N ASP A 77 4.14 1.16 17.07
CA ASP A 77 4.94 2.32 17.27
C ASP A 77 4.97 3.09 15.96
N PRO A 78 4.57 4.37 15.92
CA PRO A 78 4.81 5.17 14.75
C PRO A 78 6.30 5.55 14.56
N GLY A 79 7.19 5.30 15.55
CA GLY A 79 8.54 5.89 15.64
C GLY A 79 9.79 5.01 15.98
N ALA A 80 9.80 4.17 17.00
CA ALA A 80 10.76 3.10 17.36
C ALA A 80 10.86 1.82 16.46
N GLY A 81 10.17 1.69 15.32
CA GLY A 81 10.20 0.47 14.50
C GLY A 81 9.23 0.40 13.30
N SER A 82 8.12 1.13 13.27
CA SER A 82 7.31 1.20 12.03
C SER A 82 7.91 2.22 11.04
N LYS A 83 8.32 1.69 9.89
CA LYS A 83 8.76 2.50 8.74
C LYS A 83 7.62 3.26 8.05
N TRP A 84 6.46 3.43 8.68
CA TRP A 84 5.26 3.87 8.00
C TRP A 84 4.54 4.97 8.79
N LEU A 85 4.96 6.22 8.57
CA LEU A 85 3.98 7.31 8.56
C LEU A 85 2.91 6.96 7.52
N ALA A 86 1.65 7.28 7.82
CA ALA A 86 0.47 6.80 7.11
C ALA A 86 0.59 6.88 5.57
N VAL A 87 0.51 5.73 4.91
CA VAL A 87 0.40 5.64 3.46
C VAL A 87 -1.08 5.74 3.07
N GLY A 88 -1.35 6.50 2.02
CA GLY A 88 -2.70 6.80 1.54
C GLY A 88 -2.62 7.86 0.44
N SER A 89 -3.74 8.31 -0.08
CA SER A 89 -3.82 9.44 -1.00
C SER A 89 -5.26 9.89 -1.12
N ASN A 90 -5.50 11.18 -1.30
CA ASN A 90 -6.79 11.66 -1.80
C ASN A 90 -6.61 12.38 -3.13
N ASN A 91 -7.68 12.41 -3.91
CA ASN A 91 -7.86 13.34 -5.00
C ASN A 91 -9.34 13.59 -5.24
N TRP A 92 -9.66 14.74 -5.83
CA TRP A 92 -10.99 15.03 -6.30
C TRP A 92 -10.96 16.10 -7.39
N ALA A 93 -12.06 16.16 -8.14
CA ALA A 93 -12.31 17.22 -9.09
C ALA A 93 -13.72 17.77 -8.88
N VAL A 94 -13.85 19.09 -8.94
CA VAL A 94 -15.14 19.79 -8.92
C VAL A 94 -15.37 20.48 -10.25
N ALA A 95 -16.61 20.42 -10.75
CA ALA A 95 -17.03 21.06 -11.97
C ALA A 95 -17.10 22.60 -11.81
N PRO A 96 -17.12 23.37 -12.92
CA PRO A 96 -17.32 24.82 -12.90
C PRO A 96 -18.45 25.32 -12.00
N SER A 97 -19.58 24.62 -11.99
CA SER A 97 -20.77 24.97 -11.18
C SER A 97 -20.52 24.92 -9.67
N ARG A 98 -19.49 24.21 -9.24
CA ARG A 98 -19.09 24.05 -7.83
C ARG A 98 -17.82 24.83 -7.47
N SER A 99 -17.21 25.54 -8.40
CA SER A 99 -15.97 26.28 -8.20
C SER A 99 -16.21 27.79 -8.20
N ALA A 100 -15.57 28.52 -7.30
CA ALA A 100 -15.63 29.98 -7.26
C ALA A 100 -15.07 30.63 -8.55
N SER A 101 -14.13 29.96 -9.22
CA SER A 101 -13.50 30.47 -10.44
C SER A 101 -14.32 30.25 -11.71
N GLY A 102 -15.39 29.45 -11.64
CA GLY A 102 -16.14 29.02 -12.83
C GLY A 102 -15.36 28.08 -13.76
N ALA A 103 -14.24 27.50 -13.29
CA ALA A 103 -13.47 26.48 -14.00
C ALA A 103 -13.46 25.16 -13.20
N SER A 104 -13.16 24.05 -13.87
CA SER A 104 -12.90 22.78 -13.18
C SER A 104 -11.66 22.92 -12.28
N VAL A 105 -11.71 22.34 -11.08
CA VAL A 105 -10.56 22.30 -10.17
C VAL A 105 -10.25 20.85 -9.87
N VAL A 106 -8.98 20.46 -10.01
CA VAL A 106 -8.46 19.13 -9.66
C VAL A 106 -7.52 19.30 -8.47
N VAL A 107 -7.67 18.46 -7.45
CA VAL A 107 -6.89 18.45 -6.21
C VAL A 107 -6.32 17.06 -6.01
N ASN A 108 -5.07 16.97 -5.57
CA ASN A 108 -4.43 15.70 -5.27
C ASN A 108 -3.31 15.87 -4.23
N ASP A 109 -3.36 15.04 -3.20
CA ASP A 109 -2.49 15.00 -2.03
C ASP A 109 -2.13 13.53 -1.75
N PRO A 110 -1.07 12.99 -2.38
CA PRO A 110 -0.60 11.63 -2.10
C PRO A 110 0.16 11.55 -0.77
N TYR A 111 -0.19 10.59 0.08
CA TYR A 111 0.39 10.42 1.41
C TYR A 111 1.46 9.33 1.34
N LEU A 112 2.72 9.77 1.39
CA LEU A 112 3.90 8.91 1.39
C LEU A 112 4.75 9.20 2.63
N ASP A 113 5.66 8.29 2.98
CA ASP A 113 6.58 8.53 4.08
C ASP A 113 7.50 9.72 3.75
N ALA A 114 7.31 10.83 4.47
CA ALA A 114 8.09 12.06 4.33
C ALA A 114 9.58 11.89 4.69
N ARG A 115 9.98 10.76 5.31
CA ARG A 115 11.37 10.43 5.64
C ARG A 115 12.10 9.74 4.49
N ALA A 116 11.40 9.29 3.45
CA ALA A 116 12.03 8.72 2.27
C ALA A 116 12.74 9.82 1.47
N LEU A 117 14.08 9.84 1.53
CA LEU A 117 14.92 10.83 0.84
C LEU A 117 15.82 10.16 -0.21
N PRO A 118 15.87 10.68 -1.46
CA PRO A 118 15.03 11.75 -1.99
C PRO A 118 13.55 11.33 -2.11
N GLY A 119 12.62 12.29 -2.02
CA GLY A 119 11.19 12.02 -2.13
C GLY A 119 10.79 11.47 -3.51
N SER A 120 9.74 10.64 -3.54
CA SER A 120 9.31 9.93 -4.75
C SER A 120 8.76 10.83 -5.86
N TRP A 121 8.21 12.00 -5.51
CA TRP A 121 7.59 12.95 -6.46
C TRP A 121 8.57 14.07 -6.80
N HIS A 122 9.15 14.03 -8.00
CA HIS A 122 10.08 15.05 -8.47
C HIS A 122 9.36 16.12 -9.28
N PRO A 123 9.37 17.41 -8.89
CA PRO A 123 8.76 18.48 -9.68
C PRO A 123 9.43 18.64 -11.05
N VAL A 124 8.64 18.68 -12.12
CA VAL A 124 9.14 18.78 -13.50
C VAL A 124 8.26 19.73 -14.30
N GLY A 125 8.90 20.55 -15.14
CA GLY A 125 8.26 21.29 -16.23
C GLY A 125 8.75 20.76 -17.58
N LEU A 126 7.81 20.40 -18.46
CA LEU A 126 8.10 19.88 -19.81
C LEU A 126 7.61 20.90 -20.85
N HIS A 127 8.56 21.44 -21.63
CA HIS A 127 8.31 22.46 -22.64
C HIS A 127 8.94 22.05 -23.96
N ALA A 128 8.12 21.70 -24.95
CA ALA A 128 8.52 21.30 -26.30
C ALA A 128 7.41 21.67 -27.30
N PRO A 129 7.67 21.65 -28.63
CA PRO A 129 6.60 21.83 -29.60
C PRO A 129 5.44 20.86 -29.35
N GLY A 130 4.24 21.41 -29.11
CA GLY A 130 3.03 20.63 -28.80
C GLY A 130 2.87 20.18 -27.34
N ILE A 131 3.89 20.35 -26.48
CA ILE A 131 3.87 19.96 -25.06
C ILE A 131 4.17 21.17 -24.17
N LYS A 132 3.25 21.47 -23.27
CA LYS A 132 3.43 22.46 -22.20
C LYS A 132 2.79 21.92 -20.95
N ALA A 133 3.59 21.30 -20.09
CA ALA A 133 3.10 20.60 -18.91
C ALA A 133 3.95 20.90 -17.68
N ILE A 134 3.29 20.95 -16.52
CA ILE A 134 3.94 21.10 -15.21
C ILE A 134 3.31 20.12 -14.22
N GLY A 135 4.12 19.56 -13.33
CA GLY A 135 3.65 18.60 -12.35
C GLY A 135 4.79 17.89 -11.64
N VAL A 136 4.56 16.63 -11.28
CA VAL A 136 5.56 15.75 -10.70
C VAL A 136 5.71 14.45 -11.51
N ALA A 137 6.94 13.99 -11.61
CA ALA A 137 7.32 12.71 -12.21
C ALA A 137 7.89 11.75 -11.15
N LEU A 138 7.76 10.45 -11.41
CA LEU A 138 8.55 9.44 -10.70
C LEU A 138 9.94 9.35 -11.37
N PRO A 139 11.05 9.46 -10.63
CA PRO A 139 12.38 9.31 -11.22
C PRO A 139 12.51 8.02 -12.03
N GLY A 140 12.93 8.14 -13.30
CA GLY A 140 13.06 7.01 -14.23
C GLY A 140 11.80 6.67 -15.04
N VAL A 141 10.65 7.29 -14.72
CA VAL A 141 9.40 7.12 -15.48
C VAL A 141 9.18 8.34 -16.39
N PRO A 142 9.03 8.16 -17.73
CA PRO A 142 8.73 9.27 -18.63
C PRO A 142 7.32 9.83 -18.42
N GLY A 143 7.16 11.14 -18.60
CA GLY A 143 5.89 11.85 -18.47
C GLY A 143 5.66 12.44 -17.08
N LEU A 144 4.39 12.75 -16.78
CA LEU A 144 3.94 13.28 -15.49
C LEU A 144 2.84 12.37 -14.96
N VAL A 145 2.94 11.96 -13.69
CA VAL A 145 1.91 11.14 -13.04
C VAL A 145 0.81 12.03 -12.44
N ILE A 146 1.21 13.18 -11.91
CA ILE A 146 0.32 14.20 -11.35
C ILE A 146 0.73 15.53 -11.97
N GLY A 147 -0.22 16.31 -12.46
CA GLY A 147 0.09 17.60 -13.06
C GLY A 147 -1.00 18.14 -13.95
N ARG A 148 -0.60 19.03 -14.85
CA ARG A 148 -1.48 19.61 -15.85
C ARG A 148 -0.75 19.98 -17.12
N THR A 149 -1.50 20.06 -18.20
CA THR A 149 -1.11 20.68 -19.46
C THR A 149 -1.77 22.06 -19.60
N GLY A 150 -1.83 22.60 -20.82
CA GLY A 150 -2.67 23.74 -21.14
C GLY A 150 -4.17 23.41 -21.25
N ASP A 151 -4.53 22.13 -21.32
CA ASP A 151 -5.90 21.69 -21.61
C ASP A 151 -6.54 20.86 -20.51
N VAL A 152 -5.74 20.03 -19.82
CA VAL A 152 -6.22 19.08 -18.80
C VAL A 152 -5.36 19.12 -17.54
N ALA A 153 -5.94 18.75 -16.41
CA ALA A 153 -5.26 18.48 -15.14
C ALA A 153 -5.63 17.09 -14.63
N PHE A 154 -4.70 16.42 -13.96
CA PHE A 154 -4.88 15.06 -13.48
C PHE A 154 -4.04 14.79 -12.22
N GLY A 155 -4.53 13.91 -11.36
CA GLY A 155 -3.83 13.40 -10.19
C GLY A 155 -4.26 11.99 -9.84
N VAL A 156 -3.53 11.32 -8.95
CA VAL A 156 -3.70 9.89 -8.69
C VAL A 156 -3.88 9.56 -7.21
N THR A 157 -4.65 8.51 -6.95
CA THR A 157 -4.51 7.66 -5.76
C THR A 157 -4.23 6.23 -6.19
N ASN A 158 -3.85 5.34 -5.28
CA ASN A 158 -3.89 3.90 -5.57
C ASN A 158 -5.33 3.44 -5.78
N ALA A 159 -5.54 2.61 -6.81
CA ALA A 159 -6.81 1.93 -7.07
C ALA A 159 -6.88 0.51 -6.50
N TYR A 160 -5.73 -0.03 -6.09
CA TYR A 160 -5.59 -1.37 -5.50
C TYR A 160 -6.26 -2.51 -6.27
N GLY A 161 -6.37 -2.37 -7.59
CA GLY A 161 -6.80 -3.47 -8.45
C GLY A 161 -5.82 -4.64 -8.33
N ASP A 162 -6.37 -5.84 -8.15
CA ASP A 162 -5.60 -7.04 -7.90
C ASP A 162 -5.17 -7.71 -9.21
N GLY A 163 -4.00 -7.29 -9.67
CA GLY A 163 -3.33 -7.78 -10.87
C GLY A 163 -2.35 -8.94 -10.64
N GLN A 164 -2.41 -9.64 -9.52
CA GLN A 164 -1.45 -10.71 -9.21
C GLN A 164 -2.11 -11.90 -8.51
N ASP A 165 -1.52 -13.08 -8.65
CA ASP A 165 -1.94 -14.29 -7.93
C ASP A 165 -0.72 -15.12 -7.51
N LEU A 166 -0.83 -15.74 -6.34
CA LEU A 166 0.06 -16.82 -5.93
C LEU A 166 -0.55 -18.16 -6.35
N PHE A 167 0.26 -19.03 -6.94
CA PHE A 167 -0.15 -20.39 -7.26
C PHE A 167 0.64 -21.42 -6.45
N ILE A 168 -0.06 -22.42 -5.92
CA ILE A 168 0.56 -23.54 -5.22
C ILE A 168 0.96 -24.57 -6.27
N GLU A 169 2.26 -24.66 -6.53
CA GLU A 169 2.86 -25.59 -7.48
C GLU A 169 3.18 -26.92 -6.79
N ALA A 170 3.09 -28.02 -7.55
CA ALA A 170 3.47 -29.36 -7.11
C ALA A 170 4.72 -29.83 -7.85
N GLU A 171 5.72 -30.34 -7.12
CA GLU A 171 6.85 -31.03 -7.74
C GLU A 171 6.39 -32.36 -8.36
N ALA A 172 7.01 -32.74 -9.48
CA ALA A 172 6.72 -34.01 -10.13
C ALA A 172 7.29 -35.17 -9.30
N PRO A 173 6.47 -36.17 -8.90
CA PRO A 173 6.94 -37.29 -8.10
C PRO A 173 8.10 -38.03 -8.75
N GLY A 174 9.19 -38.21 -8.00
CA GLY A 174 10.38 -38.94 -8.46
C GLY A 174 11.21 -38.23 -9.54
N GLN A 175 10.89 -36.98 -9.90
CA GLN A 175 11.61 -36.20 -10.92
C GLN A 175 12.03 -34.83 -10.37
N PRO A 176 13.14 -34.76 -9.62
CA PRO A 176 13.67 -33.49 -9.15
C PRO A 176 13.88 -32.49 -10.29
N GLY A 177 13.59 -31.21 -10.03
CA GLY A 177 13.70 -30.16 -11.05
C GLY A 177 12.54 -30.11 -12.05
N HIS A 178 11.46 -30.87 -11.80
CA HIS A 178 10.22 -30.81 -12.59
C HIS A 178 9.02 -30.47 -11.70
N TYR A 179 8.04 -29.76 -12.25
CA TYR A 179 6.73 -29.53 -11.64
C TYR A 179 5.64 -30.24 -12.45
N LEU A 180 4.49 -30.44 -11.83
CA LEU A 180 3.30 -30.95 -12.51
C LEU A 180 2.56 -29.83 -13.22
N GLU A 181 2.34 -29.99 -14.52
CA GLU A 181 1.46 -29.16 -15.34
C GLU A 181 0.59 -30.10 -16.19
N ASP A 182 -0.73 -29.92 -16.16
CA ASP A 182 -1.69 -30.71 -16.96
C ASP A 182 -1.51 -32.24 -16.82
N GLY A 183 -1.05 -32.70 -15.65
CA GLY A 183 -0.76 -34.11 -15.37
C GLY A 183 0.58 -34.62 -15.92
N ALA A 184 1.38 -33.77 -16.57
CA ALA A 184 2.70 -34.08 -17.08
C ALA A 184 3.80 -33.47 -16.18
N ALA A 185 4.96 -34.12 -16.13
CA ALA A 185 6.16 -33.58 -15.52
C ALA A 185 6.85 -32.61 -16.50
N VAL A 186 6.95 -31.33 -16.12
CA VAL A 186 7.55 -30.27 -16.93
C VAL A 186 8.77 -29.71 -16.20
N PRO A 187 9.93 -29.55 -16.85
CA PRO A 187 11.11 -29.00 -16.19
C PRO A 187 10.86 -27.55 -15.77
N PHE A 188 11.40 -27.14 -14.62
CA PHE A 188 11.44 -25.73 -14.29
C PHE A 188 12.32 -24.98 -15.29
N GLY A 189 11.87 -23.79 -15.73
CA GLY A 189 12.79 -22.83 -16.33
C GLY A 189 13.76 -22.35 -15.25
N THR A 190 15.04 -22.20 -15.58
CA THR A 190 16.07 -21.81 -14.62
C THR A 190 16.84 -20.60 -15.13
N LEU A 191 16.94 -19.58 -14.28
CA LEU A 191 17.79 -18.40 -14.48
C LEU A 191 18.79 -18.33 -13.33
N THR A 192 20.09 -18.25 -13.66
CA THR A 192 21.14 -18.09 -12.67
C THR A 192 21.69 -16.67 -12.71
N GLU A 193 21.53 -15.95 -11.61
CA GLU A 193 22.01 -14.58 -11.44
C GLU A 193 23.20 -14.54 -10.49
N THR A 194 24.15 -13.67 -10.79
CA THR A 194 25.35 -13.46 -9.96
C THR A 194 25.26 -12.10 -9.27
N ILE A 195 25.07 -12.12 -7.96
CA ILE A 195 24.88 -10.92 -7.14
C ILE A 195 26.21 -10.53 -6.49
N ARG A 196 26.70 -9.32 -6.77
CA ARG A 196 27.87 -8.76 -6.10
C ARG A 196 27.43 -8.03 -4.83
N VAL A 197 27.89 -8.51 -3.68
CA VAL A 197 27.56 -7.95 -2.36
C VAL A 197 28.78 -7.21 -1.82
N ARG A 198 28.63 -5.92 -1.50
CA ARG A 198 29.69 -5.16 -0.83
C ARG A 198 29.99 -5.82 0.50
N ASP A 199 31.26 -6.16 0.71
CA ASP A 199 31.72 -6.85 1.89
C ASP A 199 33.13 -6.34 2.21
N LYS A 200 33.27 -5.70 3.37
CA LYS A 200 34.53 -5.08 3.80
C LYS A 200 35.64 -6.11 4.05
N ASP A 201 35.26 -7.36 4.31
CA ASP A 201 36.18 -8.44 4.65
C ASP A 201 36.52 -9.30 3.40
N ALA A 202 35.82 -9.09 2.29
CA ALA A 202 36.09 -9.78 1.03
C ALA A 202 37.24 -9.12 0.24
N PRO A 203 38.09 -9.90 -0.44
CA PRO A 203 39.10 -9.37 -1.35
C PRO A 203 38.49 -8.47 -2.43
N GLY A 204 38.99 -7.23 -2.55
CA GLY A 204 38.45 -6.24 -3.48
C GLY A 204 37.16 -5.55 -3.01
N GLY A 205 36.72 -5.77 -1.76
CA GLY A 205 35.59 -5.09 -1.14
C GLY A 205 34.21 -5.63 -1.52
N PHE A 206 34.16 -6.77 -2.23
CA PHE A 206 32.93 -7.43 -2.66
C PHE A 206 33.06 -8.95 -2.59
N ARG A 207 32.02 -9.62 -2.10
CA ARG A 207 31.79 -11.05 -2.33
C ARG A 207 30.76 -11.26 -3.43
N THR A 208 30.71 -12.48 -3.95
CA THR A 208 29.76 -12.88 -5.00
C THR A 208 28.86 -13.98 -4.47
N GLU A 209 27.57 -13.81 -4.65
CA GLU A 209 26.55 -14.81 -4.36
C GLU A 209 25.86 -15.23 -5.65
N THR A 210 25.52 -16.52 -5.76
CA THR A 210 24.75 -17.03 -6.89
C THR A 210 23.30 -17.23 -6.46
N LEU A 211 22.37 -16.65 -7.19
CA LEU A 211 20.93 -16.85 -7.01
C LEU A 211 20.38 -17.66 -8.19
N THR A 212 19.79 -18.81 -7.89
CA THR A 212 19.07 -19.62 -8.88
C THR A 212 17.58 -19.35 -8.77
N ILE A 213 16.99 -18.83 -9.84
CA ILE A 213 15.55 -18.54 -9.95
C ILE A 213 14.90 -19.65 -10.77
N ARG A 214 13.99 -20.39 -10.15
CA ARG A 214 13.13 -21.37 -10.84
C ARG A 214 11.85 -20.68 -11.32
N THR A 215 11.35 -21.09 -12.48
CA THR A 215 10.13 -20.54 -13.09
C THR A 215 9.23 -21.67 -13.59
N THR A 216 7.92 -21.46 -13.45
CA THR A 216 6.86 -22.28 -14.06
C THR A 216 6.22 -21.50 -15.20
N ARG A 217 5.22 -22.09 -15.87
CA ARG A 217 4.36 -21.39 -16.84
C ARG A 217 3.71 -20.12 -16.26
N ARG A 218 3.45 -20.11 -14.95
CA ARG A 218 2.76 -19.02 -14.25
C ARG A 218 3.72 -17.94 -13.72
N GLY A 219 5.02 -18.21 -13.64
CA GLY A 219 6.01 -17.22 -13.21
C GLY A 219 7.09 -17.79 -12.29
N PRO A 220 7.92 -16.93 -11.67
CA PRO A 220 8.99 -17.36 -10.77
C PRO A 220 8.42 -17.99 -9.48
N ILE A 221 9.14 -18.99 -8.96
CA ILE A 221 8.95 -19.48 -7.60
C ILE A 221 9.44 -18.41 -6.63
N VAL A 222 8.54 -17.88 -5.79
CA VAL A 222 8.83 -16.79 -4.83
C VAL A 222 8.89 -17.27 -3.39
N ALA A 223 8.38 -18.47 -3.10
CA ALA A 223 8.54 -19.10 -1.81
C ALA A 223 8.62 -20.62 -1.94
N GLU A 224 9.51 -21.20 -1.14
CA GLU A 224 9.70 -22.65 -1.01
C GLU A 224 9.61 -23.01 0.47
N GLY A 225 8.89 -24.08 0.79
CA GLY A 225 8.80 -24.57 2.18
C GLY A 225 7.70 -23.94 3.03
N LEU A 226 6.98 -22.94 2.52
CA LEU A 226 5.80 -22.38 3.21
C LEU A 226 4.59 -23.33 3.12
N ALA A 227 3.65 -23.18 4.06
CA ALA A 227 2.39 -23.93 4.10
C ALA A 227 2.55 -25.47 3.97
N GLY A 228 3.53 -26.04 4.69
CA GLY A 228 3.78 -27.47 4.73
C GLY A 228 4.64 -28.00 3.58
N GLY A 229 5.65 -27.24 3.14
CA GLY A 229 6.58 -27.70 2.10
C GLY A 229 6.18 -27.35 0.67
N LYS A 230 5.19 -26.46 0.49
CA LYS A 230 4.66 -26.11 -0.84
C LYS A 230 5.58 -25.13 -1.57
N LEU A 231 5.52 -25.19 -2.89
CA LEU A 231 6.13 -24.21 -3.79
C LEU A 231 5.08 -23.18 -4.18
N LEU A 232 5.42 -21.89 -4.09
CA LEU A 232 4.55 -20.80 -4.54
C LEU A 232 5.16 -20.09 -5.73
N SER A 233 4.46 -20.09 -6.87
CA SER A 233 4.79 -19.22 -7.99
C SER A 233 3.98 -17.93 -7.92
N LEU A 234 4.57 -16.81 -8.38
CA LEU A 234 3.89 -15.53 -8.50
C LEU A 234 3.63 -15.22 -9.98
N ARG A 235 2.36 -15.01 -10.31
CA ARG A 235 1.93 -14.50 -11.61
C ARG A 235 1.45 -13.07 -11.46
N THR A 236 1.92 -12.17 -12.32
CA THR A 236 1.47 -10.77 -12.32
C THR A 236 1.04 -10.36 -13.72
N ALA A 237 -0.06 -9.61 -13.83
CA ALA A 237 -0.61 -9.17 -15.11
C ALA A 237 0.35 -8.21 -15.83
N ALA A 238 1.15 -7.45 -15.06
CA ALA A 238 2.18 -6.59 -15.61
C ALA A 238 3.31 -7.38 -16.31
N ALA A 239 3.65 -8.58 -15.83
CA ALA A 239 4.65 -9.43 -16.46
C ALA A 239 4.17 -10.09 -17.77
N GLU A 240 2.86 -10.09 -18.04
CA GLU A 240 2.28 -10.65 -19.27
C GLU A 240 2.11 -9.60 -20.38
N ILE A 241 2.46 -8.34 -20.12
CA ILE A 241 2.44 -7.29 -21.12
C ILE A 241 3.56 -7.58 -22.13
N ALA A 242 3.19 -7.62 -23.41
CA ALA A 242 4.13 -7.94 -24.48
C ALA A 242 5.35 -6.99 -24.47
N PRO A 243 6.57 -7.51 -24.73
CA PRO A 243 7.76 -6.68 -24.88
C PRO A 243 7.53 -5.53 -25.88
N GLY A 244 7.82 -4.30 -25.46
CA GLY A 244 7.57 -3.09 -26.26
C GLY A 244 6.26 -2.35 -25.95
N GLY A 245 5.44 -2.85 -25.02
CA GLY A 245 4.33 -2.09 -24.45
C GLY A 245 4.81 -0.85 -23.69
N GLY A 246 4.13 0.29 -23.89
CA GLY A 246 4.43 1.54 -23.20
C GLY A 246 3.72 1.67 -21.85
N LEU A 247 4.24 2.50 -20.94
CA LEU A 247 3.58 2.81 -19.66
C LEU A 247 2.29 3.63 -19.83
N GLY A 248 2.12 4.29 -20.97
CA GLY A 248 0.93 5.08 -21.34
C GLY A 248 0.84 6.47 -20.70
N ILE A 249 1.63 6.75 -19.66
CA ILE A 249 1.62 8.02 -18.91
C ILE A 249 1.90 9.24 -19.82
N ASP A 250 2.76 9.08 -20.83
CA ASP A 250 3.12 10.13 -21.78
C ASP A 250 1.93 10.60 -22.64
N GLN A 251 0.91 9.76 -22.83
CA GLN A 251 -0.29 10.13 -23.60
C GLN A 251 -1.05 11.30 -22.95
N LEU A 252 -0.98 11.42 -21.62
CA LEU A 252 -1.59 12.53 -20.86
C LEU A 252 -1.02 13.90 -21.24
N LEU A 253 0.21 13.96 -21.75
CA LEU A 253 0.88 15.22 -22.11
C LEU A 253 0.24 15.92 -23.31
N THR A 254 -0.54 15.19 -24.11
CA THR A 254 -1.14 15.69 -25.36
C THR A 254 -2.67 15.67 -25.36
N ALA A 255 -3.30 15.09 -24.32
CA ALA A 255 -4.75 15.04 -24.17
C ALA A 255 -5.36 16.45 -24.06
N ARG A 256 -6.51 16.64 -24.72
CA ARG A 256 -7.18 17.95 -24.87
C ARG A 256 -8.49 18.08 -24.09
N ASN A 257 -9.04 16.98 -23.60
CA ASN A 257 -10.32 16.92 -22.90
C ASN A 257 -10.40 15.66 -22.02
N VAL A 258 -11.41 15.59 -21.17
CA VAL A 258 -11.62 14.45 -20.26
C VAL A 258 -11.84 13.12 -20.97
N ALA A 259 -12.39 13.10 -22.19
CA ALA A 259 -12.60 11.86 -22.94
C ALA A 259 -11.27 11.28 -23.44
N GLU A 260 -10.34 12.13 -23.88
CA GLU A 260 -8.99 11.72 -24.26
C GLU A 260 -8.18 11.25 -23.04
N VAL A 261 -8.34 11.91 -21.89
CA VAL A 261 -7.71 11.44 -20.63
C VAL A 261 -8.26 10.08 -20.22
N ASP A 262 -9.58 9.90 -20.23
CA ASP A 262 -10.23 8.61 -19.90
C ASP A 262 -9.70 7.48 -20.80
N LYS A 263 -9.63 7.72 -22.11
CA LYS A 263 -9.09 6.75 -23.08
C LYS A 263 -7.61 6.45 -22.82
N ALA A 264 -6.79 7.46 -22.51
CA ALA A 264 -5.38 7.27 -22.20
C ALA A 264 -5.18 6.44 -20.93
N VAL A 265 -5.96 6.71 -19.88
CA VAL A 265 -5.89 5.97 -18.61
C VAL A 265 -6.34 4.51 -18.78
N GLN A 266 -7.38 4.25 -19.57
CA GLN A 266 -7.82 2.88 -19.91
C GLN A 266 -6.71 2.06 -20.61
N ALA A 267 -5.77 2.71 -21.30
CA ALA A 267 -4.66 2.03 -21.97
C ALA A 267 -3.46 1.74 -21.06
N MET A 268 -3.50 2.13 -19.78
CA MET A 268 -2.40 1.92 -18.83
C MET A 268 -2.57 0.59 -18.07
N ASP A 269 -1.71 -0.39 -18.35
CA ASP A 269 -1.82 -1.74 -17.78
C ASP A 269 -0.91 -1.98 -16.55
N VAL A 270 0.16 -1.20 -16.38
CA VAL A 270 1.21 -1.46 -15.39
C VAL A 270 0.91 -0.88 -14.01
N PHE A 271 0.40 0.36 -13.96
CA PHE A 271 0.14 1.07 -12.72
C PHE A 271 -1.34 1.01 -12.37
N TYR A 272 -1.65 0.70 -11.11
CA TYR A 272 -3.01 0.53 -10.60
C TYR A 272 -3.43 1.78 -9.83
N PHE A 273 -3.73 2.86 -10.56
CA PHE A 273 -4.10 4.16 -10.01
C PHE A 273 -5.54 4.52 -10.32
N ASN A 274 -6.18 5.26 -9.41
CA ASN A 274 -7.38 6.03 -9.71
C ASN A 274 -6.93 7.41 -10.18
N TYR A 275 -7.01 7.66 -11.48
CA TYR A 275 -6.82 9.00 -12.01
C TYR A 275 -8.10 9.80 -11.81
N VAL A 276 -7.99 10.95 -11.17
CA VAL A 276 -9.00 12.00 -11.19
C VAL A 276 -8.50 13.14 -12.06
N PHE A 277 -9.36 13.64 -12.94
CA PHE A 277 -8.98 14.61 -13.97
C PHE A 277 -10.09 15.60 -14.27
N GLY A 278 -9.70 16.72 -14.88
CA GLY A 278 -10.60 17.75 -15.37
C GLY A 278 -9.99 18.53 -16.53
N ASP A 279 -10.82 19.21 -17.31
CA ASP A 279 -10.40 19.94 -18.50
C ASP A 279 -10.88 21.40 -18.53
N LYS A 280 -10.27 22.20 -19.41
CA LYS A 280 -10.63 23.62 -19.60
C LYS A 280 -12.06 23.85 -20.08
N GLN A 281 -12.75 22.82 -20.59
CA GLN A 281 -14.15 22.91 -21.03
C GLN A 281 -15.12 22.69 -19.86
N GLY A 282 -14.61 22.34 -18.68
CA GLY A 282 -15.40 22.11 -17.48
C GLY A 282 -15.75 20.65 -17.24
N GLY A 283 -15.26 19.74 -18.08
CA GLY A 283 -15.38 18.30 -17.85
C GLY A 283 -14.57 17.87 -16.64
N ILE A 284 -15.09 16.88 -15.91
CA ILE A 284 -14.38 16.21 -14.82
C ILE A 284 -14.57 14.69 -14.96
N GLY A 285 -13.66 13.90 -14.40
CA GLY A 285 -13.81 12.45 -14.43
C GLY A 285 -12.85 11.73 -13.51
N HIS A 286 -13.14 10.45 -13.29
CA HIS A 286 -12.19 9.52 -12.72
C HIS A 286 -12.18 8.20 -13.51
N ARG A 287 -11.02 7.54 -13.53
CA ARG A 287 -10.82 6.20 -14.11
C ARG A 287 -9.72 5.46 -13.39
N ALA A 288 -9.98 4.21 -13.04
CA ALA A 288 -8.96 3.27 -12.58
C ALA A 288 -8.15 2.72 -13.76
N SER A 289 -6.83 2.72 -13.63
CA SER A 289 -5.89 2.05 -14.53
C SER A 289 -5.45 0.70 -13.98
N GLY A 290 -4.73 -0.07 -14.80
CA GLY A 290 -4.17 -1.37 -14.46
C GLY A 290 -4.88 -2.52 -15.17
N ARG A 291 -4.17 -3.65 -15.30
CA ARG A 291 -4.66 -4.85 -15.97
C ARG A 291 -5.16 -5.87 -14.95
N ILE A 292 -6.47 -6.10 -14.91
CA ILE A 292 -7.09 -7.02 -13.94
C ILE A 292 -7.37 -8.39 -14.59
N PRO A 293 -6.82 -9.50 -14.08
CA PRO A 293 -7.13 -10.83 -14.57
C PRO A 293 -8.56 -11.23 -14.18
N LEU A 294 -9.29 -11.78 -15.15
CA LEU A 294 -10.55 -12.49 -14.89
C LEU A 294 -10.21 -13.92 -14.46
N ARG A 295 -10.72 -14.32 -13.30
CA ARG A 295 -10.43 -15.61 -12.68
C ARG A 295 -11.61 -16.57 -12.92
N ALA A 296 -11.33 -17.80 -13.32
CA ALA A 296 -12.35 -18.85 -13.49
C ALA A 296 -13.03 -19.17 -12.16
N THR A 297 -12.24 -19.24 -11.10
CA THR A 297 -12.70 -19.53 -9.74
C THR A 297 -11.90 -18.74 -8.70
N GLY A 298 -12.48 -18.57 -7.52
CA GLY A 298 -11.81 -17.94 -6.39
C GLY A 298 -11.56 -16.44 -6.57
N HIS A 299 -10.61 -15.93 -5.79
CA HIS A 299 -10.21 -14.53 -5.75
C HIS A 299 -8.72 -14.45 -5.37
N GLY A 300 -8.02 -13.36 -5.71
CA GLY A 300 -6.58 -13.27 -5.51
C GLY A 300 -6.10 -13.08 -4.06
N ALA A 301 -7.03 -12.98 -3.10
CA ALA A 301 -6.65 -12.88 -1.69
C ALA A 301 -5.95 -14.12 -1.11
N TRP A 302 -6.04 -15.29 -1.75
CA TRP A 302 -5.39 -16.53 -1.29
C TRP A 302 -4.65 -17.25 -2.42
N PRO A 303 -3.57 -18.00 -2.10
CA PRO A 303 -2.92 -18.84 -3.09
C PRO A 303 -3.86 -19.88 -3.69
N THR A 304 -3.84 -20.01 -5.01
CA THR A 304 -4.69 -20.95 -5.75
C THR A 304 -3.89 -22.21 -6.11
N PRO A 305 -4.40 -23.42 -5.86
CA PRO A 305 -3.76 -24.64 -6.36
C PRO A 305 -3.58 -24.61 -7.88
N ALA A 306 -2.36 -24.89 -8.35
CA ALA A 306 -2.14 -25.10 -9.77
C ALA A 306 -2.96 -26.31 -10.24
N SER A 307 -3.61 -26.18 -11.40
CA SER A 307 -4.49 -27.20 -11.97
C SER A 307 -4.28 -27.30 -13.49
N ALA A 308 -4.85 -28.33 -14.11
CA ALA A 308 -4.77 -28.51 -15.56
C ALA A 308 -5.53 -27.43 -16.35
N GLN A 309 -6.47 -26.73 -15.71
CA GLN A 309 -7.12 -25.57 -16.29
C GLN A 309 -6.47 -24.31 -15.72
N ASP A 310 -6.14 -23.37 -16.60
CA ASP A 310 -5.63 -22.08 -16.17
C ASP A 310 -6.72 -21.31 -15.42
N ASN A 311 -6.36 -20.71 -14.28
CA ASN A 311 -7.31 -19.90 -13.52
C ASN A 311 -7.54 -18.54 -14.20
N TRP A 312 -6.57 -18.01 -14.94
CA TRP A 312 -6.75 -16.75 -15.66
C TRP A 312 -7.40 -17.00 -17.01
N ILE A 313 -8.67 -16.57 -17.16
CA ILE A 313 -9.49 -16.81 -18.35
C ILE A 313 -9.60 -15.59 -19.27
N GLY A 314 -8.92 -14.51 -18.92
CA GLY A 314 -8.92 -13.26 -19.67
C GLY A 314 -8.57 -12.10 -18.77
N THR A 315 -8.88 -10.89 -19.24
CA THR A 315 -8.69 -9.66 -18.47
C THR A 315 -9.94 -8.81 -18.52
N LEU A 316 -10.20 -8.10 -17.43
CA LEU A 316 -11.30 -7.15 -17.36
C LEU A 316 -11.14 -6.14 -18.50
N PRO A 317 -12.17 -5.92 -19.34
CA PRO A 317 -12.07 -4.96 -20.44
C PRO A 317 -11.73 -3.57 -19.90
N PRO A 318 -10.82 -2.81 -20.54
CA PRO A 318 -10.44 -1.48 -20.08
C PRO A 318 -11.62 -0.52 -19.86
N SER A 319 -12.64 -0.60 -20.72
CA SER A 319 -13.85 0.21 -20.60
C SER A 319 -14.74 -0.15 -19.39
N ALA A 320 -14.54 -1.34 -18.82
CA ALA A 320 -15.25 -1.82 -17.63
C ALA A 320 -14.50 -1.54 -16.32
N MET A 321 -13.28 -1.00 -16.38
CA MET A 321 -12.55 -0.57 -15.17
C MET A 321 -13.38 0.47 -14.39
N PRO A 322 -13.31 0.52 -13.05
CA PRO A 322 -14.02 1.52 -12.27
C PRO A 322 -13.78 2.95 -12.77
N GLY A 323 -14.84 3.75 -12.91
CA GLY A 323 -14.73 5.11 -13.45
C GLY A 323 -16.07 5.81 -13.64
N GLN A 324 -16.02 7.14 -13.72
CA GLN A 324 -17.17 8.00 -13.96
C GLN A 324 -16.75 9.29 -14.65
N ILE A 325 -17.47 9.70 -15.70
CA ILE A 325 -17.21 10.93 -16.45
C ILE A 325 -18.37 11.90 -16.26
N SER A 326 -18.03 13.14 -15.91
CA SER A 326 -18.93 14.31 -15.78
C SER A 326 -20.26 14.00 -15.09
N PRO A 327 -20.25 13.52 -13.83
CA PRO A 327 -21.47 13.17 -13.14
C PRO A 327 -22.34 14.38 -12.83
N ALA A 328 -23.66 14.19 -12.82
CA ALA A 328 -24.64 15.23 -12.51
C ALA A 328 -24.41 15.89 -11.13
N ARG A 329 -23.85 15.15 -10.16
CA ARG A 329 -23.49 15.69 -8.85
C ARG A 329 -22.41 16.78 -8.92
N GLY A 330 -21.69 16.94 -10.03
CA GLY A 330 -20.72 18.02 -10.23
C GLY A 330 -19.38 17.87 -9.51
N TRP A 331 -19.09 16.70 -8.95
CA TRP A 331 -17.78 16.36 -8.40
C TRP A 331 -17.48 14.85 -8.55
N VAL A 332 -16.20 14.50 -8.56
CA VAL A 332 -15.67 13.12 -8.48
C VAL A 332 -14.49 13.11 -7.50
N GLY A 333 -14.21 11.99 -6.85
CA GLY A 333 -13.05 11.91 -5.97
C GLY A 333 -12.76 10.49 -5.53
N THR A 334 -11.51 10.25 -5.15
CA THR A 334 -11.06 8.95 -4.64
C THR A 334 -10.16 9.14 -3.43
N ALA A 335 -10.19 8.15 -2.54
CA ALA A 335 -9.43 8.16 -1.29
C ALA A 335 -8.97 6.74 -0.96
N ASN A 336 -8.47 6.02 -1.98
CA ASN A 336 -8.10 4.61 -1.93
C ASN A 336 -9.18 3.60 -1.47
N HIS A 337 -10.42 4.05 -1.28
CA HIS A 337 -11.57 3.19 -1.03
C HIS A 337 -11.87 2.34 -2.27
N ASP A 338 -12.74 1.35 -2.11
CA ASP A 338 -13.23 0.54 -3.21
C ASP A 338 -14.09 1.38 -4.18
N THR A 339 -13.58 1.68 -5.37
CA THR A 339 -14.24 2.55 -6.36
C THR A 339 -15.19 1.80 -7.29
N ARG A 340 -15.39 0.50 -7.08
CA ARG A 340 -16.19 -0.33 -8.00
C ARG A 340 -17.67 0.06 -7.96
N PRO A 341 -18.33 0.11 -9.13
CA PRO A 341 -19.78 0.12 -9.13
C PRO A 341 -20.30 -1.27 -8.74
N ASP A 342 -21.44 -1.32 -8.04
CA ASP A 342 -22.13 -2.58 -7.69
C ASP A 342 -22.39 -3.47 -8.92
N SER A 343 -22.57 -2.85 -10.08
CA SER A 343 -22.82 -3.53 -11.35
C SER A 343 -21.60 -4.23 -11.97
N LEU A 344 -20.38 -4.05 -11.44
CA LEU A 344 -19.17 -4.64 -12.05
C LEU A 344 -19.24 -6.17 -12.08
N GLY A 345 -19.82 -6.79 -11.04
CA GLY A 345 -20.07 -8.23 -10.97
C GLY A 345 -18.83 -9.14 -10.97
N GLN A 346 -17.63 -8.58 -11.11
CA GLN A 346 -16.35 -9.29 -11.14
C GLN A 346 -15.51 -8.96 -9.90
N TYR A 347 -14.68 -9.93 -9.48
CA TYR A 347 -13.66 -9.66 -8.47
C TYR A 347 -12.64 -8.65 -8.99
N TYR A 348 -12.14 -7.79 -8.10
CA TYR A 348 -11.21 -6.72 -8.44
C TYR A 348 -10.20 -6.46 -7.34
N THR A 349 -10.62 -6.45 -6.06
CA THR A 349 -9.69 -6.31 -4.94
C THR A 349 -10.27 -6.88 -3.65
N SER A 350 -9.38 -7.29 -2.75
CA SER A 350 -9.67 -7.54 -1.33
C SER A 350 -8.92 -6.58 -0.40
N TYR A 351 -8.21 -5.60 -0.97
CA TYR A 351 -7.38 -4.66 -0.24
C TYR A 351 -7.71 -3.23 -0.68
N ALA A 352 -8.42 -2.50 0.16
CA ALA A 352 -8.76 -1.10 -0.08
C ALA A 352 -8.82 -0.36 1.26
N SER A 353 -8.62 0.96 1.24
CA SER A 353 -8.80 1.77 2.44
C SER A 353 -10.25 1.70 2.92
N PRO A 354 -10.49 1.67 4.24
CA PRO A 354 -11.79 2.06 4.78
C PRO A 354 -12.22 3.41 4.23
N ASP A 355 -13.53 3.58 4.07
CA ASP A 355 -14.12 4.67 3.30
C ASP A 355 -14.14 6.02 4.04
N TYR A 356 -13.74 6.09 5.31
CA TYR A 356 -13.82 7.31 6.14
C TYR A 356 -13.35 8.59 5.45
N ARG A 357 -12.22 8.55 4.74
CA ARG A 357 -11.70 9.72 3.99
C ARG A 357 -12.61 10.12 2.84
N TYR A 358 -13.15 9.14 2.11
CA TYR A 358 -14.10 9.39 1.02
C TYR A 358 -15.46 9.84 1.54
N SER A 359 -15.95 9.25 2.64
CA SER A 359 -17.18 9.67 3.30
C SER A 359 -17.07 11.11 3.78
N ARG A 360 -15.94 11.48 4.40
CA ARG A 360 -15.68 12.88 4.79
C ARG A 360 -15.59 13.83 3.60
N MET A 361 -14.89 13.43 2.54
CA MET A 361 -14.83 14.17 1.29
C MET A 361 -16.23 14.40 0.70
N SER A 362 -17.07 13.35 0.69
CA SER A 362 -18.44 13.42 0.19
C SER A 362 -19.30 14.37 1.03
N GLU A 363 -19.24 14.28 2.37
CA GLU A 363 -19.97 15.18 3.28
C GLU A 363 -19.70 16.67 2.98
N VAL A 364 -18.46 17.01 2.67
CA VAL A 364 -18.04 18.38 2.36
C VAL A 364 -18.45 18.75 0.94
N LEU A 365 -18.09 17.93 -0.06
CA LEU A 365 -18.30 18.25 -1.47
C LEU A 365 -19.78 18.24 -1.89
N ASP A 366 -20.62 17.42 -1.26
CA ASP A 366 -22.06 17.40 -1.55
C ASP A 366 -22.74 18.71 -1.13
N LYS A 367 -22.35 19.27 0.00
CA LYS A 367 -22.89 20.51 0.57
C LYS A 367 -22.24 21.76 0.01
N ALA A 368 -20.99 21.67 -0.42
CA ALA A 368 -20.24 22.82 -0.89
C ALA A 368 -20.74 23.31 -2.26
N SER A 369 -20.79 24.64 -2.41
CA SER A 369 -21.00 25.31 -3.69
C SER A 369 -19.99 26.44 -3.81
N LYS A 370 -19.53 26.72 -5.04
CA LYS A 370 -18.54 27.77 -5.34
C LYS A 370 -17.30 27.72 -4.43
N MET A 371 -16.70 26.55 -4.26
CA MET A 371 -15.47 26.37 -3.49
C MET A 371 -14.33 27.20 -4.08
N THR A 372 -13.66 27.96 -3.23
CA THR A 372 -12.39 28.63 -3.52
C THR A 372 -11.22 27.66 -3.41
N THR A 373 -10.03 28.04 -3.91
CA THR A 373 -8.81 27.27 -3.67
C THR A 373 -8.50 27.11 -2.17
N GLY A 374 -8.87 28.09 -1.34
CA GLY A 374 -8.75 28.02 0.11
C GLY A 374 -9.64 26.93 0.71
N ASP A 375 -10.87 26.77 0.23
CA ASP A 375 -11.78 25.72 0.67
C ASP A 375 -11.27 24.33 0.27
N GLN A 376 -10.68 24.20 -0.92
CA GLN A 376 -10.03 22.96 -1.35
C GLN A 376 -8.86 22.59 -0.44
N LEU A 377 -8.03 23.57 -0.06
CA LEU A 377 -6.92 23.38 0.88
C LEU A 377 -7.43 23.01 2.28
N ALA A 378 -8.50 23.63 2.74
CA ALA A 378 -9.11 23.30 4.01
C ALA A 378 -9.61 21.84 4.04
N LEU A 379 -10.14 21.33 2.93
CA LEU A 379 -10.52 19.92 2.82
C LEU A 379 -9.31 18.96 2.81
N MET A 380 -8.20 19.32 2.15
CA MET A 380 -6.96 18.53 2.22
C MET A 380 -6.42 18.42 3.67
N LEU A 381 -6.65 19.45 4.48
CA LEU A 381 -6.17 19.52 5.87
C LEU A 381 -7.25 19.14 6.90
N ASP A 382 -8.39 18.59 6.47
CA ASP A 382 -9.49 18.23 7.36
C ASP A 382 -9.08 17.06 8.28
N THR A 383 -9.28 17.24 9.59
CA THR A 383 -8.92 16.28 10.63
C THR A 383 -10.12 15.64 11.31
N GLN A 384 -11.31 15.72 10.72
CA GLN A 384 -12.51 15.10 11.28
C GLN A 384 -12.37 13.57 11.28
N ASN A 385 -12.41 12.97 12.46
CA ASN A 385 -12.35 11.53 12.65
C ASN A 385 -13.77 10.95 12.62
N LEU A 386 -14.15 10.36 11.47
CA LEU A 386 -15.44 9.69 11.30
C LEU A 386 -15.50 8.28 11.90
N GLN A 387 -14.36 7.73 12.31
CA GLN A 387 -14.27 6.42 12.94
C GLN A 387 -14.52 6.50 14.45
N ALA A 388 -14.04 7.58 15.10
CA ALA A 388 -14.16 7.82 16.53
C ALA A 388 -15.54 7.54 17.12
N PRO A 389 -16.66 8.02 16.53
CA PRO A 389 -18.00 7.82 17.09
C PRO A 389 -18.40 6.35 17.31
N ARG A 390 -17.74 5.38 16.64
CA ARG A 390 -18.07 3.95 16.75
C ARG A 390 -17.63 3.34 18.08
N LEU A 391 -16.51 3.79 18.64
CA LEU A 391 -15.89 3.18 19.83
C LEU A 391 -15.76 4.17 21.00
N LEU A 392 -15.73 5.46 20.71
CA LEU A 392 -15.58 6.52 21.72
C LEU A 392 -16.61 6.44 22.86
N PRO A 393 -17.91 6.18 22.63
CA PRO A 393 -18.88 6.05 23.73
C PRO A 393 -18.56 4.89 24.68
N ALA A 394 -18.14 3.74 24.13
CA ALA A 394 -17.77 2.57 24.93
C ALA A 394 -16.48 2.84 25.73
N MET A 395 -15.50 3.50 25.12
CA MET A 395 -14.27 3.93 25.81
C MET A 395 -14.58 4.83 27.00
N ILE A 396 -15.41 5.87 26.79
CA ILE A 396 -15.78 6.81 27.86
C ILE A 396 -16.48 6.05 28.99
N ALA A 397 -17.52 5.26 28.68
CA ALA A 397 -18.28 4.54 29.69
C ALA A 397 -17.42 3.56 30.52
N ALA A 398 -16.50 2.82 29.86
CA ALA A 398 -15.60 1.91 30.54
C ALA A 398 -14.62 2.67 31.45
N LEU A 399 -13.99 3.74 30.96
CA LEU A 399 -13.05 4.55 31.75
C LEU A 399 -13.72 5.27 32.92
N GLU A 400 -14.98 5.73 32.79
CA GLU A 400 -15.74 6.33 33.89
C GLU A 400 -16.05 5.35 35.02
N SER A 401 -16.10 4.05 34.72
CA SER A 401 -16.36 3.01 35.73
C SER A 401 -15.19 2.79 36.70
N VAL A 402 -14.00 3.33 36.38
CA VAL A 402 -12.78 3.22 37.21
C VAL A 402 -12.32 4.61 37.61
N SER A 403 -12.35 4.92 38.91
CA SER A 403 -12.09 6.26 39.43
C SER A 403 -10.71 6.82 39.02
N GLU A 404 -9.72 5.94 38.90
CA GLU A 404 -8.35 6.22 38.51
C GLU A 404 -8.19 6.59 37.02
N GLN A 405 -9.22 6.36 36.19
CA GLN A 405 -9.24 6.67 34.76
C GLN A 405 -10.24 7.77 34.38
N ALA A 406 -10.89 8.38 35.38
CA ALA A 406 -11.95 9.36 35.17
C ALA A 406 -11.47 10.65 34.47
N ASP A 407 -10.18 10.95 34.51
CA ASP A 407 -9.55 12.04 33.77
C ASP A 407 -9.43 11.75 32.27
N LEU A 408 -9.05 10.53 31.88
CA LEU A 408 -9.04 10.08 30.48
C LEU A 408 -10.44 10.15 29.88
N ALA A 409 -11.45 9.65 30.60
CA ALA A 409 -12.84 9.74 30.19
C ALA A 409 -13.28 11.19 29.94
N ARG A 410 -12.95 12.11 30.86
CA ARG A 410 -13.30 13.53 30.73
C ARG A 410 -12.64 14.19 29.52
N ILE A 411 -11.39 13.85 29.22
CA ILE A 411 -10.66 14.36 28.05
C ILE A 411 -11.33 13.86 26.76
N LEU A 412 -11.68 12.57 26.69
CA LEU A 412 -12.37 11.97 25.56
C LEU A 412 -13.80 12.52 25.37
N ALA A 413 -14.54 12.73 26.46
CA ALA A 413 -15.89 13.27 26.43
C ALA A 413 -15.94 14.74 25.95
N ALA A 414 -14.88 15.51 26.19
CA ALA A 414 -14.77 16.89 25.71
C ALA A 414 -14.26 17.00 24.26
N TRP A 415 -13.91 15.88 23.63
CA TRP A 415 -13.32 15.87 22.29
C TRP A 415 -14.37 16.15 21.20
N ASP A 416 -14.06 17.07 20.29
CA ASP A 416 -14.92 17.42 19.15
C ASP A 416 -14.78 16.46 17.96
N GLY A 417 -14.06 15.34 18.14
CA GLY A 417 -13.79 14.35 17.10
C GLY A 417 -12.79 14.82 16.04
N ARG A 418 -12.03 15.89 16.27
CA ARG A 418 -10.96 16.35 15.37
C ARG A 418 -9.58 15.96 15.87
N ASP A 419 -8.80 15.29 15.02
CA ASP A 419 -7.42 14.88 15.31
C ASP A 419 -6.45 16.07 15.23
N LYS A 420 -6.58 17.02 16.15
CA LYS A 420 -5.69 18.20 16.26
C LYS A 420 -4.36 17.81 16.89
N ALA A 421 -3.26 18.29 16.32
CA ALA A 421 -1.91 17.97 16.75
C ALA A 421 -1.57 18.42 18.19
N ASP A 422 -2.28 19.42 18.70
CA ASP A 422 -2.11 19.99 20.04
C ASP A 422 -3.14 19.46 21.06
N ALA A 423 -4.00 18.52 20.68
CA ALA A 423 -5.01 17.93 21.55
C ALA A 423 -4.56 16.59 22.16
N ALA A 424 -4.88 16.38 23.44
CA ALA A 424 -4.59 15.11 24.13
C ALA A 424 -5.57 13.98 23.73
N ALA A 425 -6.84 14.31 23.44
CA ALA A 425 -7.87 13.33 23.16
C ALA A 425 -7.56 12.41 21.96
N PRO A 426 -7.07 12.91 20.80
CA PRO A 426 -6.64 12.05 19.69
C PRO A 426 -5.59 11.01 20.10
N LEU A 427 -4.59 11.42 20.90
CA LEU A 427 -3.58 10.50 21.39
C LEU A 427 -4.22 9.39 22.24
N ILE A 428 -5.05 9.75 23.22
CA ILE A 428 -5.72 8.77 24.08
C ILE A 428 -6.59 7.81 23.25
N TYR A 429 -7.40 8.35 22.34
CA TYR A 429 -8.29 7.57 21.48
C TYR A 429 -7.51 6.57 20.62
N HIS A 430 -6.53 7.03 19.85
CA HIS A 430 -5.79 6.17 18.92
C HIS A 430 -4.95 5.12 19.65
N ARG A 431 -4.41 5.43 20.84
CA ARG A 431 -3.67 4.46 21.65
C ARG A 431 -4.58 3.37 22.20
N LEU A 432 -5.75 3.74 22.73
CA LEU A 432 -6.74 2.76 23.18
C LEU A 432 -7.28 1.94 22.00
N TYR A 433 -7.57 2.55 20.86
CA TYR A 433 -8.04 1.85 19.67
C TYR A 433 -7.05 0.75 19.23
N GLN A 434 -5.76 1.09 19.15
CA GLN A 434 -4.68 0.15 18.85
C GLN A 434 -4.54 -0.97 19.89
N GLN A 435 -4.64 -0.61 21.18
CA GLN A 435 -4.58 -1.57 22.29
C GLN A 435 -5.71 -2.58 22.20
N ILE A 436 -6.96 -2.09 22.09
CA ILE A 436 -8.15 -2.94 22.05
C ILE A 436 -8.08 -3.86 20.84
N ALA A 437 -7.70 -3.34 19.66
CA ALA A 437 -7.53 -4.18 18.47
C ALA A 437 -6.47 -5.27 18.68
N PHE A 438 -5.37 -4.98 19.36
CA PHE A 438 -4.38 -6.01 19.69
C PHE A 438 -4.92 -7.06 20.65
N GLU A 439 -5.51 -6.65 21.77
CA GLU A 439 -6.07 -7.59 22.75
C GLU A 439 -7.22 -8.43 22.18
N THR A 440 -7.95 -7.91 21.19
CA THR A 440 -9.04 -8.61 20.48
C THR A 440 -8.55 -9.75 19.58
N PHE A 441 -7.28 -9.78 19.16
CA PHE A 441 -6.78 -10.79 18.21
C PHE A 441 -5.61 -11.62 18.74
N VAL A 442 -4.95 -11.16 19.80
CA VAL A 442 -3.67 -11.75 20.25
C VAL A 442 -3.83 -13.13 20.86
N ASP A 443 -4.95 -13.41 21.51
CA ASP A 443 -5.15 -14.69 22.20
C ASP A 443 -5.48 -15.82 21.20
N GLU A 444 -6.26 -15.58 20.15
CA GLU A 444 -6.52 -16.62 19.14
C GLU A 444 -5.40 -16.75 18.10
N MET A 445 -4.75 -15.64 17.72
CA MET A 445 -3.70 -15.67 16.69
C MET A 445 -2.29 -15.92 17.25
N GLY A 446 -2.07 -15.62 18.53
CA GLY A 446 -0.73 -15.47 19.10
C GLY A 446 -0.04 -14.16 18.65
N GLU A 447 0.88 -13.68 19.48
CA GLU A 447 1.52 -12.36 19.30
C GLU A 447 2.19 -12.15 17.92
N PRO A 448 2.98 -13.08 17.35
CA PRO A 448 3.63 -12.84 16.06
C PRO A 448 2.62 -12.60 14.92
N LEU A 449 1.57 -13.41 14.85
CA LEU A 449 0.57 -13.32 13.79
C LEU A 449 -0.37 -12.12 13.99
N ALA A 450 -0.78 -11.84 15.22
CA ALA A 450 -1.58 -10.66 15.54
C ALA A 450 -0.83 -9.37 15.15
N MET A 451 0.47 -9.27 15.49
CA MET A 451 1.30 -8.13 15.11
C MET A 451 1.46 -8.01 13.60
N ASP A 452 1.63 -9.12 12.87
CA ASP A 452 1.72 -9.08 11.41
C ASP A 452 0.39 -8.71 10.74
N TYR A 453 -0.73 -9.18 11.29
CA TYR A 453 -2.08 -8.81 10.85
C TYR A 453 -2.35 -7.31 11.06
N LEU A 454 -2.03 -6.78 12.26
CA LEU A 454 -2.28 -5.38 12.61
C LEU A 454 -1.40 -4.39 11.86
N LYS A 455 -0.26 -4.83 11.29
CA LYS A 455 0.53 -4.02 10.35
C LYS A 455 -0.22 -3.75 9.03
N GLN A 456 -1.21 -4.57 8.67
CA GLN A 456 -1.98 -4.43 7.43
C GLN A 456 -3.25 -3.59 7.67
N TRP A 457 -3.09 -2.28 7.91
CA TRP A 457 -4.17 -1.38 8.35
C TRP A 457 -5.48 -1.49 7.55
N TYR A 458 -5.39 -1.54 6.21
CA TYR A 458 -6.56 -1.67 5.31
C TYR A 458 -7.25 -3.03 5.37
N VAL A 459 -6.63 -4.05 5.97
CA VAL A 459 -7.24 -5.36 6.14
C VAL A 459 -8.10 -5.39 7.40
N TRP A 460 -7.59 -4.91 8.53
CA TRP A 460 -8.26 -5.19 9.80
C TRP A 460 -9.19 -4.07 10.27
N GLN A 461 -8.91 -2.79 9.95
CA GLN A 461 -9.56 -1.64 10.60
C GLN A 461 -11.09 -1.70 10.51
N GLU A 462 -11.65 -1.80 9.29
CA GLU A 462 -13.11 -1.82 9.12
C GLU A 462 -13.76 -3.09 9.69
N ARG A 463 -13.04 -4.22 9.68
CA ARG A 463 -13.52 -5.49 10.26
C ARG A 463 -13.64 -5.37 11.77
N PHE A 464 -12.64 -4.77 12.41
CA PHE A 464 -12.65 -4.46 13.83
C PHE A 464 -13.73 -3.44 14.18
N ASP A 465 -13.88 -2.37 13.39
CA ASP A 465 -14.95 -1.37 13.60
C ASP A 465 -16.36 -1.97 13.50
N ARG A 466 -16.56 -3.01 12.67
CA ARG A 466 -17.83 -3.78 12.61
C ARG A 466 -17.99 -4.72 13.81
N LEU A 467 -16.89 -5.31 14.29
CA LEU A 467 -16.88 -6.14 15.48
C LEU A 467 -17.29 -5.35 16.73
N VAL A 468 -16.76 -4.13 16.89
CA VAL A 468 -17.11 -3.19 17.96
C VAL A 468 -18.62 -2.87 18.00
N ALA A 469 -19.29 -2.87 16.84
CA ALA A 469 -20.74 -2.70 16.78
C ALA A 469 -21.54 -3.93 17.26
N THR A 470 -20.86 -5.01 17.64
CA THR A 470 -21.44 -6.28 18.13
C THR A 470 -20.95 -6.55 19.56
N PRO A 471 -21.67 -6.07 20.60
CA PRO A 471 -21.16 -6.06 21.98
C PRO A 471 -20.73 -7.42 22.55
N ASP A 472 -21.38 -8.51 22.11
CA ASP A 472 -21.11 -9.88 22.58
C ASP A 472 -20.21 -10.67 21.63
N ALA A 473 -19.45 -10.00 20.76
CA ALA A 473 -18.59 -10.67 19.80
C ALA A 473 -17.64 -11.67 20.50
N PRO A 474 -17.54 -12.93 20.01
CA PRO A 474 -16.67 -13.93 20.63
C PRO A 474 -15.19 -13.53 20.70
N TRP A 475 -14.74 -12.68 19.78
CA TRP A 475 -13.37 -12.16 19.72
C TRP A 475 -13.01 -11.17 20.85
N PHE A 476 -13.97 -10.78 21.69
CA PHE A 476 -13.65 -9.96 22.88
C PHE A 476 -13.33 -10.80 24.12
N ASP A 477 -13.59 -12.11 24.06
CA ASP A 477 -13.29 -13.07 25.12
C ASP A 477 -11.81 -13.46 25.05
N ASP A 478 -11.04 -13.27 26.12
CA ASP A 478 -9.67 -13.74 26.17
C ASP A 478 -9.67 -15.23 26.54
N THR A 479 -9.49 -16.08 25.53
CA THR A 479 -9.52 -17.55 25.69
C THR A 479 -8.42 -18.09 26.63
N ARG A 480 -7.48 -17.25 27.06
CA ARG A 480 -6.41 -17.58 28.02
C ARG A 480 -6.86 -17.40 29.48
N THR A 481 -8.00 -16.76 29.73
CA THR A 481 -8.54 -16.55 31.08
C THR A 481 -9.77 -17.43 31.33
N PRO A 482 -10.14 -17.67 32.60
CA PRO A 482 -11.32 -18.49 32.92
C PRO A 482 -12.64 -17.71 32.89
N ALA A 483 -12.60 -16.38 32.83
CA ALA A 483 -13.79 -15.53 32.90
C ALA A 483 -13.96 -14.84 31.57
N ARG A 484 -15.16 -14.88 31.00
CA ARG A 484 -15.41 -14.28 29.69
C ARG A 484 -15.31 -12.76 29.73
N GLU A 485 -14.31 -12.20 29.06
CA GLU A 485 -14.17 -10.75 28.88
C GLU A 485 -15.16 -10.19 27.85
N THR A 486 -15.40 -8.88 28.00
CA THR A 486 -16.21 -8.06 27.10
C THR A 486 -15.41 -6.87 26.60
N LEU A 487 -15.94 -6.13 25.62
CA LEU A 487 -15.29 -4.93 25.11
C LEU A 487 -14.90 -3.90 26.22
N PRO A 488 -15.77 -3.60 27.22
CA PRO A 488 -15.36 -2.81 28.39
C PRO A 488 -14.14 -3.35 29.15
N ASP A 489 -14.04 -4.68 29.31
CA ASP A 489 -12.90 -5.29 29.99
C ASP A 489 -11.61 -5.10 29.18
N LEU A 490 -11.67 -5.27 27.85
CA LEU A 490 -10.53 -5.01 26.96
C LEU A 490 -10.09 -3.55 26.99
N ILE A 491 -11.02 -2.59 27.07
CA ILE A 491 -10.71 -1.16 27.21
C ILE A 491 -9.93 -0.88 28.50
N LEU A 492 -10.27 -1.56 29.60
CA LEU A 492 -9.64 -1.40 30.91
C LEU A 492 -8.36 -2.23 31.08
N THR A 493 -8.07 -3.12 30.13
CA THR A 493 -6.87 -3.95 30.16
C THR A 493 -5.66 -3.10 29.74
N GLY A 494 -4.76 -2.85 30.69
CA GLY A 494 -3.50 -2.16 30.42
C GLY A 494 -2.56 -3.00 29.57
N PRO A 495 -1.58 -2.38 28.87
CA PRO A 495 -0.58 -3.12 28.10
C PRO A 495 0.19 -4.08 29.02
N HIS A 496 0.31 -5.34 28.59
CA HIS A 496 0.94 -6.42 29.33
C HIS A 496 2.48 -6.45 29.27
#